data_AF-A0A368CKS1-F1
#
_entry.id   AF-A0A368CKS1-F1
#
_cell.length_a   1.000
_cell.length_b   1.000
_cell.length_c   1.000
_cell.angle_alpha   90.00
_cell.angle_beta   90.00
_cell.angle_gamma   90.00
#
_symmetry.space_group_name_H-M   'P 1'
#
loop_
_entity.id
_entity.type
_entity.pdbx_description
1 polymer ?
#
loop_
_entity_poly.entity_id
_entity_poly.type
_entity_poly.pdbx_seq_one_letter_code
_entity_poly.pdbx_strand_id
1 'polypeptide(L)'
;MRQIDLFAAPAGGQLEAELALDDQALQAWRLRVLAYQQPLRQGTPASAAQQANLFETESQTDHRPPDPLTLPAQHLQFWRWPEALNQGAALYYVFDHGLGPERELLLYLGETSQADRRWKGDHDCKDYLAAYGEALVRCGLLPRFSIRFWCDAPTKTRARRQLEQQQIRHWQPPFNKECRQRWQTPFHNQPR
;
A
#
# COMPACT_ATOMS: atom_id res chain seq x y z
N MET A 1 37.26 56.80 13.59
CA MET A 1 37.61 55.59 12.81
C MET A 1 37.39 54.40 13.74
N ARG A 2 36.54 53.40 13.49
CA ARG A 2 36.02 52.78 12.26
C ARG A 2 34.52 52.55 12.37
N GLN A 3 33.82 52.88 11.29
CA GLN A 3 32.46 52.45 10.96
C GLN A 3 32.55 51.04 10.38
N ILE A 4 31.67 50.14 10.79
CA ILE A 4 31.41 48.88 10.10
C ILE A 4 29.93 48.88 9.76
N ASP A 5 29.64 49.29 8.53
CA ASP A 5 28.40 48.91 7.86
C ASP A 5 28.51 47.43 7.49
N LEU A 6 27.55 46.63 7.96
CA LEU A 6 27.31 45.32 7.36
C LEU A 6 25.80 45.08 7.32
N PHE A 7 25.18 45.58 6.26
CA PHE A 7 23.94 44.99 5.77
C PHE A 7 24.22 43.52 5.44
N ALA A 8 23.76 42.61 6.30
CA ALA A 8 23.63 41.20 5.99
C ALA A 8 22.14 40.85 6.11
N ALA A 9 21.61 40.29 5.03
CA ALA A 9 20.19 40.06 4.73
C ALA A 9 19.40 39.37 5.86
N PRO A 10 18.08 39.60 5.99
CA PRO A 10 17.26 38.72 6.78
C PRO A 10 17.26 37.33 6.13
N ALA A 11 17.40 36.32 6.99
CA ALA A 11 17.46 34.90 6.67
C ALA A 11 16.34 34.46 5.70
N GLY A 12 16.63 34.42 4.40
CA GLY A 12 15.83 33.75 3.38
C GLY A 12 15.98 32.23 3.40
N GLY A 13 16.13 31.63 4.59
CA GLY A 13 16.47 30.21 4.76
C GLY A 13 15.39 29.33 5.38
N GLN A 14 14.27 29.91 5.83
CA GLN A 14 13.11 29.14 6.31
C GLN A 14 12.01 29.01 5.24
N LEU A 15 12.35 29.35 4.00
CA LEU A 15 11.57 29.05 2.80
C LEU A 15 11.97 27.68 2.22
N GLU A 16 12.27 26.70 3.06
CA GLU A 16 11.91 25.32 2.76
C GLU A 16 10.38 25.30 2.91
N ALA A 17 9.57 25.82 1.99
CA ALA A 17 9.23 25.09 0.77
C ALA A 17 9.25 23.57 1.00
N GLU A 18 8.69 23.13 2.13
CA GLU A 18 7.81 21.97 2.15
C GLU A 18 6.85 22.22 0.99
N LEU A 19 7.22 21.73 -0.20
CA LEU A 19 6.41 21.79 -1.41
C LEU A 19 5.12 21.06 -1.03
N ALA A 20 4.15 21.82 -0.54
CA ALA A 20 2.84 21.30 -0.22
C ALA A 20 2.38 20.60 -1.48
N LEU A 21 2.23 19.28 -1.40
CA LEU A 21 1.86 18.46 -2.54
C LEU A 21 0.55 19.02 -3.09
N ASP A 22 0.62 19.73 -4.21
CA ASP A 22 -0.55 20.32 -4.83
C ASP A 22 -1.39 19.23 -5.52
N ASP A 23 -2.62 19.56 -5.90
CA ASP A 23 -3.53 18.60 -6.53
C ASP A 23 -2.92 18.00 -7.80
N GLN A 24 -2.26 18.81 -8.62
CA GLN A 24 -1.67 18.34 -9.87
C GLN A 24 -0.56 17.32 -9.61
N ALA A 25 0.33 17.57 -8.65
CA ALA A 25 1.41 16.67 -8.27
C ALA A 25 0.86 15.37 -7.65
N LEU A 26 -0.18 15.47 -6.81
CA LEU A 26 -0.86 14.31 -6.23
C LEU A 26 -1.51 13.44 -7.30
N GLN A 27 -2.27 14.02 -8.22
CA GLN A 27 -2.91 13.29 -9.32
C GLN A 27 -1.86 12.67 -10.25
N ALA A 28 -0.81 13.40 -10.61
CA ALA A 28 0.27 12.88 -11.43
C ALA A 28 0.96 11.69 -10.75
N TRP A 29 1.20 11.75 -9.44
CA TRP A 29 1.73 10.62 -8.68
C TRP A 29 0.78 9.41 -8.71
N ARG A 30 -0.52 9.61 -8.43
CA ARG A 30 -1.53 8.54 -8.45
C ARG A 30 -1.62 7.87 -9.83
N LEU A 31 -1.60 8.65 -10.91
CA LEU A 31 -1.66 8.16 -12.28
C LEU A 31 -0.42 7.36 -12.67
N ARG A 32 0.78 7.75 -12.21
CA ARG A 32 2.01 6.97 -12.45
C ARG A 32 1.95 5.60 -11.78
N VAL A 33 1.46 5.53 -10.54
CA VAL A 33 1.25 4.26 -9.83
C VAL A 33 0.23 3.40 -10.58
N LEU A 34 -0.91 4.00 -10.98
CA LEU A 34 -1.95 3.30 -11.73
C LEU A 34 -1.42 2.73 -13.05
N ALA A 35 -0.68 3.52 -13.83
CA ALA A 35 -0.16 3.13 -15.14
C ALA A 35 0.75 1.89 -15.07
N TYR A 36 1.44 1.69 -13.94
CA TYR A 36 2.23 0.49 -13.70
C TYR A 36 1.39 -0.70 -13.25
N GLN A 37 0.43 -0.49 -12.34
CA GLN A 37 -0.35 -1.58 -11.74
C GLN A 37 -1.45 -2.12 -12.65
N GLN A 38 -2.02 -1.28 -13.53
CA GLN A 38 -3.15 -1.65 -14.38
C GLN A 38 -2.85 -2.79 -15.36
N PRO A 39 -1.72 -2.79 -16.11
CA PRO A 39 -1.40 -3.93 -17.00
C PRO A 39 -1.14 -5.24 -16.25
N LEU A 40 -0.62 -5.17 -15.02
CA LEU A 40 -0.36 -6.36 -14.20
C LEU A 40 -1.66 -7.08 -13.80
N ARG A 41 -2.75 -6.33 -13.62
CA ARG A 41 -4.08 -6.92 -13.37
C ARG A 41 -4.61 -7.65 -14.59
N GLN A 42 -4.47 -7.07 -15.79
CA GLN A 42 -4.90 -7.71 -17.03
C GLN A 42 -4.11 -8.98 -17.37
N GLY A 43 -2.84 -9.05 -16.95
CA GLY A 43 -2.00 -10.25 -17.07
C GLY A 43 -2.15 -11.24 -15.91
N THR A 44 -2.95 -10.93 -14.88
CA THR A 44 -3.25 -11.88 -13.81
C THR A 44 -4.39 -12.78 -14.29
N PRO A 45 -4.17 -14.09 -14.49
CA PRO A 45 -5.23 -14.96 -14.95
C PRO A 45 -6.39 -14.93 -13.96
N ALA A 46 -7.55 -14.46 -14.42
CA ALA A 46 -8.80 -14.54 -13.70
C ALA A 46 -9.13 -16.03 -13.54
N SER A 47 -8.83 -16.58 -12.37
CA SER A 47 -8.79 -18.02 -12.11
C SER A 47 -7.75 -18.76 -12.95
N ALA A 48 -6.71 -19.28 -12.30
CA ALA A 48 -6.26 -20.61 -12.67
C ALA A 48 -7.43 -21.55 -12.36
N ALA A 49 -8.41 -21.64 -13.27
CA ALA A 49 -9.30 -22.78 -13.32
C ALA A 49 -8.38 -23.99 -13.30
N GLN A 50 -8.49 -24.75 -12.22
CA GLN A 50 -7.63 -25.87 -11.88
C GLN A 50 -7.58 -26.83 -13.07
N GLN A 51 -6.54 -26.72 -13.90
CA GLN A 51 -6.20 -27.81 -14.80
C GLN A 51 -5.56 -28.86 -13.92
N ALA A 52 -6.42 -29.67 -13.29
CA ALA A 52 -6.01 -30.85 -12.57
C ALA A 52 -5.34 -31.80 -13.57
N ASN A 53 -4.01 -31.82 -13.58
CA ASN A 53 -3.28 -32.95 -14.11
C ASN A 53 -3.63 -34.16 -13.25
N LEU A 54 -4.49 -35.03 -13.77
CA LEU A 54 -5.05 -36.20 -13.08
C LEU A 54 -3.98 -37.28 -12.75
N PHE A 55 -2.70 -37.02 -13.02
CA PHE A 55 -1.59 -37.98 -12.89
C PHE A 55 -0.27 -37.38 -12.36
N GLU A 56 -0.29 -36.31 -11.56
CA GLU A 56 0.94 -35.79 -10.94
C GLU A 56 0.87 -35.81 -9.41
N THR A 57 1.52 -36.85 -8.86
CA THR A 57 2.19 -36.96 -7.56
C THR A 57 2.09 -35.74 -6.66
N GLU A 58 1.38 -35.86 -5.52
CA GLU A 58 1.34 -34.92 -4.38
C GLU A 58 1.81 -33.50 -4.72
N SER A 59 0.99 -32.84 -5.53
CA SER A 59 1.31 -31.55 -6.12
C SER A 59 1.46 -30.54 -5.00
N GLN A 60 2.64 -29.91 -4.90
CA GLN A 60 2.79 -28.66 -4.17
C GLN A 60 1.67 -27.74 -4.64
N THR A 61 0.66 -27.52 -3.79
CA THR A 61 -0.40 -26.58 -4.08
C THR A 61 0.27 -25.27 -4.43
N ASP A 62 0.13 -24.85 -5.69
CA ASP A 62 0.74 -23.63 -6.19
C ASP A 62 0.02 -22.48 -5.46
N HIS A 63 0.56 -22.09 -4.30
CA HIS A 63 -0.02 -21.11 -3.38
C HIS A 63 0.16 -19.70 -3.95
N ARG A 64 -0.36 -19.47 -5.15
CA ARG A 64 -0.32 -18.19 -5.82
C ARG A 64 -1.53 -17.36 -5.37
N PRO A 65 -1.31 -16.15 -4.84
CA PRO A 65 -2.41 -15.25 -4.52
C PRO A 65 -3.20 -14.91 -5.79
N PRO A 66 -4.54 -14.81 -5.71
CA PRO A 66 -5.36 -14.33 -6.82
C PRO A 66 -5.09 -12.84 -7.10
N ASP A 67 -5.74 -12.28 -8.13
CA ASP A 67 -5.87 -10.82 -8.23
C ASP A 67 -6.50 -10.30 -6.92
N PRO A 68 -5.83 -9.43 -6.16
CA PRO A 68 -6.36 -9.00 -4.87
C PRO A 68 -7.69 -8.25 -4.97
N LEU A 69 -8.08 -7.70 -6.13
CA LEU A 69 -9.38 -7.08 -6.34
C LEU A 69 -10.55 -8.09 -6.45
N THR A 70 -10.26 -9.38 -6.54
CA THR A 70 -11.28 -10.44 -6.45
C THR A 70 -11.64 -10.82 -5.01
N LEU A 71 -10.78 -10.46 -4.04
CA LEU A 71 -10.97 -10.77 -2.62
C LEU A 71 -12.02 -9.85 -1.99
N PRO A 72 -12.77 -10.27 -0.97
CA PRO A 72 -13.76 -9.41 -0.31
C PRO A 72 -13.14 -8.13 0.29
N ALA A 73 -13.73 -6.98 -0.01
CA ALA A 73 -13.33 -5.69 0.56
C ALA A 73 -13.82 -5.54 2.00
N GLN A 74 -12.94 -5.06 2.88
CA GLN A 74 -13.23 -4.75 4.28
C GLN A 74 -12.87 -3.30 4.59
N HIS A 75 -13.54 -2.72 5.59
CA HIS A 75 -13.23 -1.39 6.10
C HIS A 75 -11.90 -1.40 6.88
N LEU A 76 -11.10 -0.32 6.84
CA LEU A 76 -9.81 -0.25 7.54
C LEU A 76 -9.91 -0.42 9.07
N GLN A 77 -11.09 -0.20 9.65
CA GLN A 77 -11.37 -0.41 11.08
C GLN A 77 -11.94 -1.80 11.40
N PHE A 78 -11.77 -2.79 10.52
CA PHE A 78 -12.31 -4.16 10.71
C PHE A 78 -11.98 -4.80 12.07
N TRP A 79 -10.83 -4.45 12.65
CA TRP A 79 -10.37 -4.93 13.97
C TRP A 79 -11.22 -4.46 15.16
N ARG A 80 -12.12 -3.49 14.94
CA ARG A 80 -13.09 -3.01 15.94
C ARG A 80 -14.35 -3.88 15.98
N TRP A 81 -14.56 -4.76 15.00
CA TRP A 81 -15.69 -5.67 15.04
C TRP A 81 -15.50 -6.77 16.10
N PRO A 82 -16.60 -7.24 16.72
CA PRO A 82 -16.55 -8.22 17.79
C PRO A 82 -16.03 -9.59 17.33
N GLU A 83 -16.21 -9.92 16.05
CA GLU A 83 -15.71 -11.16 15.44
C GLU A 83 -14.50 -10.87 14.55
N ALA A 84 -13.43 -11.64 14.76
CA ALA A 84 -12.25 -11.58 13.90
C ALA A 84 -12.56 -12.21 12.53
N LEU A 85 -12.65 -11.38 11.50
CA LEU A 85 -12.94 -11.82 10.13
C LEU A 85 -11.84 -12.70 9.51
N ASN A 86 -10.60 -12.61 10.01
CA ASN A 86 -9.48 -13.37 9.50
C ASN A 86 -8.74 -14.05 10.67
N GLN A 87 -8.82 -15.37 10.73
CA GLN A 87 -8.12 -16.19 11.72
C GLN A 87 -6.95 -16.89 11.03
N GLY A 88 -5.73 -16.56 11.45
CA GLY A 88 -4.51 -17.22 10.96
C GLY A 88 -3.71 -16.43 9.93
N ALA A 89 -2.90 -17.17 9.17
CA ALA A 89 -1.93 -16.62 8.24
C ALA A 89 -2.61 -16.01 7.02
N ALA A 90 -2.26 -14.77 6.68
CA ALA A 90 -2.82 -14.08 5.54
C ALA A 90 -1.80 -13.14 4.90
N LEU A 91 -2.02 -12.86 3.61
CA LEU A 91 -1.54 -11.62 2.99
C LEU A 91 -2.69 -10.62 2.98
N TYR A 92 -2.38 -9.36 3.25
CA TYR A 92 -3.34 -8.27 3.19
C TYR A 92 -2.92 -7.20 2.20
N TYR A 93 -3.92 -6.57 1.59
CA TYR A 93 -3.78 -5.62 0.50
C TYR A 93 -4.61 -4.39 0.81
N VAL A 94 -3.98 -3.21 0.78
CA VAL A 94 -4.63 -1.93 1.05
C VAL A 94 -4.80 -1.17 -0.25
N PHE A 95 -6.02 -0.74 -0.53
CA PHE A 95 -6.39 -0.07 -1.76
C PHE A 95 -6.91 1.35 -1.53
N ASP A 96 -6.70 2.23 -2.51
CA ASP A 96 -7.48 3.46 -2.73
C ASP A 96 -8.35 3.33 -3.98
N HIS A 97 -9.64 3.65 -3.82
CA HIS A 97 -10.68 3.62 -4.86
C HIS A 97 -11.00 5.00 -5.43
N GLY A 98 -10.25 6.04 -5.03
CA GLY A 98 -10.55 7.43 -5.36
C GLY A 98 -10.35 7.83 -6.83
N LEU A 99 -9.85 6.95 -7.71
CA LEU A 99 -9.72 7.21 -9.15
C LEU A 99 -10.90 6.64 -9.98
N GLY A 100 -11.85 5.97 -9.32
CA GLY A 100 -13.01 5.33 -9.95
C GLY A 100 -12.85 3.82 -10.14
N PRO A 101 -13.91 3.15 -10.64
CA PRO A 101 -13.90 1.71 -10.89
C PRO A 101 -12.78 1.30 -11.86
N GLU A 102 -12.17 0.13 -11.63
CA GLU A 102 -11.08 -0.45 -12.43
C GLU A 102 -9.75 0.33 -12.36
N ARG A 103 -9.73 1.39 -11.55
CA ARG A 103 -8.59 2.30 -11.37
C ARG A 103 -8.09 2.29 -9.93
N GLU A 104 -8.25 1.17 -9.24
CA GLU A 104 -7.85 1.00 -7.86
C GLU A 104 -6.32 0.98 -7.75
N LEU A 105 -5.82 1.73 -6.77
CA LEU A 105 -4.40 1.78 -6.44
C LEU A 105 -4.11 0.83 -5.30
N LEU A 106 -3.26 -0.17 -5.53
CA LEU A 106 -2.71 -0.98 -4.45
C LEU A 106 -1.62 -0.16 -3.75
N LEU A 107 -1.92 0.35 -2.56
CA LEU A 107 -1.06 1.25 -1.79
C LEU A 107 -0.03 0.50 -0.96
N TYR A 108 -0.44 -0.60 -0.33
CA TYR A 108 0.39 -1.37 0.59
C TYR A 108 0.03 -2.86 0.53
N LEU A 109 1.04 -3.71 0.71
CA LEU A 109 0.91 -5.14 0.87
C LEU A 109 1.70 -5.61 2.09
N GLY A 110 1.15 -6.54 2.88
CA GLY A 110 1.94 -7.20 3.92
C GLY A 110 1.44 -8.58 4.33
N GLU A 111 2.22 -9.25 5.15
CA GLU A 111 1.86 -10.51 5.81
C GLU A 111 1.38 -10.34 7.26
N THR A 112 0.53 -11.24 7.70
CA THR A 112 0.18 -11.38 9.12
C THR A 112 -0.08 -12.84 9.47
N SER A 113 0.21 -13.22 10.72
CA SER A 113 -0.26 -14.48 11.31
C SER A 113 -1.54 -14.30 12.13
N GLN A 114 -1.88 -13.05 12.50
CA GLN A 114 -3.06 -12.66 13.29
C GLN A 114 -3.44 -11.22 12.90
N ALA A 115 -4.42 -11.07 12.01
CA ALA A 115 -4.81 -9.77 11.45
C ALA A 115 -5.30 -8.78 12.51
N ASP A 116 -6.05 -9.26 13.49
CA ASP A 116 -6.63 -8.49 14.59
C ASP A 116 -5.57 -7.92 15.55
N ARG A 117 -4.57 -8.73 15.95
CA ARG A 117 -3.51 -8.28 16.84
C ARG A 117 -2.53 -7.34 16.16
N ARG A 118 -2.20 -7.59 14.88
CA ARG A 118 -1.26 -6.74 14.13
C ARG A 118 -1.82 -5.37 13.83
N TRP A 119 -3.11 -5.25 13.51
CA TRP A 119 -3.74 -3.97 13.18
C TRP A 119 -4.15 -3.14 14.40
N LYS A 120 -4.05 -3.65 15.63
CA LYS A 120 -4.27 -2.86 16.86
C LYS A 120 -3.04 -2.04 17.28
N GLY A 121 -1.82 -2.48 16.97
CA GLY A 121 -0.58 -1.77 17.31
C GLY A 121 -0.16 -0.67 16.34
N ASP A 122 1.01 -0.08 16.60
CA ASP A 122 1.69 0.84 15.69
C ASP A 122 2.16 0.09 14.43
N HIS A 123 1.84 0.66 13.28
CA HIS A 123 2.06 0.01 12.00
C HIS A 123 2.30 1.06 10.92
N ASP A 124 3.49 1.06 10.32
CA ASP A 124 3.92 2.05 9.33
C ASP A 124 2.86 2.33 8.24
N CYS A 125 2.17 1.28 7.77
CA CYS A 125 1.07 1.43 6.81
C CYS A 125 -0.01 2.43 7.25
N LYS A 126 -0.39 2.46 8.54
CA LYS A 126 -1.39 3.41 9.05
C LYS A 126 -0.92 4.85 8.95
N ASP A 127 0.35 5.10 9.27
CA ASP A 127 0.92 6.44 9.23
C ASP A 127 0.99 6.95 7.79
N TYR A 128 1.41 6.09 6.84
CA TYR A 128 1.36 6.41 5.41
C TYR A 128 -0.07 6.66 4.92
N LEU A 129 -1.04 5.85 5.33
CA LEU A 129 -2.45 6.04 4.96
C LEU A 129 -3.02 7.33 5.54
N ALA A 130 -2.65 7.70 6.76
CA ALA A 130 -3.06 8.96 7.38
C ALA A 130 -2.49 10.15 6.59
N ALA A 131 -1.17 10.16 6.34
CA ALA A 131 -0.52 11.22 5.58
C ALA A 131 -1.05 11.34 4.14
N TYR A 132 -1.31 10.22 3.46
CA TYR A 132 -1.95 10.22 2.13
C TYR A 132 -3.40 10.70 2.19
N GLY A 133 -4.17 10.25 3.18
CA GLY A 133 -5.54 10.69 3.39
C GLY A 133 -5.65 12.20 3.63
N GLU A 134 -4.76 12.75 4.44
CA GLU A 134 -4.65 14.20 4.67
C GLU A 134 -4.30 14.94 3.38
N ALA A 135 -3.35 14.43 2.58
CA ALA A 135 -3.01 15.02 1.30
C ALA A 135 -4.20 15.03 0.33
N LEU A 136 -4.95 13.93 0.24
CA LEU A 136 -6.19 13.87 -0.56
C LEU A 136 -7.19 14.95 -0.11
N VAL A 137 -7.45 15.06 1.20
CA VAL A 137 -8.39 16.03 1.75
C VAL A 137 -7.95 17.47 1.47
N ARG A 138 -6.65 17.79 1.62
CA ARG A 138 -6.10 19.12 1.28
C ARG A 138 -6.31 19.50 -0.19
N CYS A 139 -6.31 18.51 -1.09
CA CYS A 139 -6.58 18.69 -2.51
C CYS A 139 -8.09 18.61 -2.86
N GLY A 140 -8.99 18.58 -1.88
CA GLY A 140 -10.44 18.50 -2.10
C GLY A 140 -10.94 17.12 -2.54
N LEU A 141 -10.15 16.07 -2.33
CA LEU A 141 -10.47 14.69 -2.67
C LEU A 141 -10.91 13.90 -1.43
N LEU A 142 -11.77 12.90 -1.64
CA LEU A 142 -12.23 12.02 -0.58
C LEU A 142 -11.38 10.74 -0.54
N PRO A 143 -10.72 10.41 0.59
CA PRO A 143 -10.07 9.12 0.79
C PRO A 143 -11.09 7.98 0.71
N ARG A 144 -10.81 6.97 -0.12
CA ARG A 144 -11.67 5.79 -0.27
C ARG A 144 -10.84 4.53 -0.11
N PHE A 145 -10.54 4.20 1.14
CA PHE A 145 -9.64 3.09 1.44
C PHE A 145 -10.39 1.79 1.76
N SER A 146 -9.83 0.67 1.33
CA SER A 146 -10.26 -0.66 1.76
C SER A 146 -9.05 -1.54 2.06
N ILE A 147 -9.27 -2.59 2.86
CA ILE A 147 -8.31 -3.68 3.04
C ILE A 147 -8.94 -4.99 2.60
N ARG A 148 -8.13 -5.88 2.02
CA ARG A 148 -8.54 -7.21 1.56
C ARG A 148 -7.57 -8.25 2.08
N PHE A 149 -8.05 -9.45 2.35
CA PHE A 149 -7.26 -10.53 2.94
C PHE A 149 -7.34 -11.79 2.08
N TRP A 150 -6.18 -12.39 1.81
CA TRP A 150 -6.07 -13.72 1.26
C TRP A 150 -5.58 -14.67 2.35
N CYS A 151 -6.48 -15.54 2.82
CA CYS A 151 -6.27 -16.38 4.00
C CYS A 151 -5.66 -17.76 3.70
N ASP A 152 -5.47 -18.11 2.42
CA ASP A 152 -4.78 -19.37 2.02
C ASP A 152 -3.25 -19.20 2.01
N ALA A 153 -2.75 -18.12 2.61
CA ALA A 153 -1.32 -17.84 2.67
C ALA A 153 -0.58 -18.91 3.49
N PRO A 154 0.70 -19.19 3.19
CA PRO A 154 1.47 -20.19 3.93
C PRO A 154 1.46 -19.94 5.44
N THR A 155 1.20 -20.99 6.23
CA THR A 155 1.23 -20.91 7.70
C THR A 155 2.66 -20.66 8.21
N LYS A 156 3.66 -21.26 7.56
CA LYS A 156 5.09 -21.06 7.86
C LYS A 156 5.51 -19.62 7.52
N THR A 157 5.92 -18.87 8.54
CA THR A 157 6.33 -17.45 8.41
C THR A 157 7.37 -17.20 7.32
N ARG A 158 8.37 -18.08 7.18
CA ARG A 158 9.40 -17.93 6.13
C ARG A 158 8.79 -17.99 4.73
N ALA A 159 7.93 -18.97 4.46
CA ALA A 159 7.28 -19.14 3.16
C ALA A 159 6.34 -17.96 2.88
N ARG A 160 5.58 -17.52 3.89
CA ARG A 160 4.68 -16.36 3.75
C ARG A 160 5.42 -15.06 3.47
N ARG A 161 6.53 -14.79 4.16
CA ARG A 161 7.39 -13.62 3.90
C ARG A 161 8.05 -13.68 2.52
N GLN A 162 8.46 -14.86 2.07
CA GLN A 162 8.96 -15.02 0.71
C GLN A 162 7.90 -14.65 -0.32
N LEU A 163 6.65 -15.10 -0.11
CA LEU A 163 5.52 -14.78 -0.97
C LEU A 163 5.15 -13.29 -0.91
N GLU A 164 5.10 -12.70 0.28
CA GLU A 164 4.93 -11.24 0.48
C GLU A 164 5.95 -10.45 -0.35
N GLN A 165 7.24 -10.81 -0.24
CA GLN A 165 8.31 -10.14 -0.97
C GLN A 165 8.21 -10.35 -2.50
N GLN A 166 7.74 -11.50 -2.96
CA GLN A 166 7.42 -11.72 -4.38
C GLN A 166 6.29 -10.79 -4.84
N GLN A 167 5.21 -10.69 -4.07
CA GLN A 167 4.08 -9.83 -4.39
C GLN A 167 4.45 -8.33 -4.33
N ILE A 168 5.29 -7.91 -3.38
CA ILE A 168 5.82 -6.53 -3.31
C ILE A 168 6.63 -6.21 -4.57
N ARG A 169 7.52 -7.11 -5.01
CA ARG A 169 8.29 -6.92 -6.25
C ARG A 169 7.40 -6.86 -7.50
N HIS A 170 6.33 -7.64 -7.52
CA HIS A 170 5.39 -7.70 -8.63
C HIS A 170 4.53 -6.44 -8.70
N TRP A 171 3.82 -6.09 -7.62
CA TRP A 171 2.84 -4.99 -7.61
C TRP A 171 3.44 -3.61 -7.35
N GLN A 172 4.63 -3.58 -6.74
CA GLN A 172 5.35 -2.40 -6.31
C GLN A 172 4.48 -1.37 -5.56
N PRO A 173 3.80 -1.75 -4.46
CA PRO A 173 2.91 -0.83 -3.76
C PRO A 173 3.70 0.34 -3.15
N PRO A 174 3.28 1.60 -3.32
CA PRO A 174 4.09 2.76 -3.00
C PRO A 174 4.39 2.98 -1.51
N PHE A 175 3.63 2.36 -0.61
CA PHE A 175 3.84 2.49 0.83
C PHE A 175 4.68 1.34 1.42
N ASN A 176 5.03 0.32 0.62
CA ASN A 176 6.07 -0.62 0.99
C ASN A 176 7.43 0.06 0.90
N LYS A 177 8.27 -0.08 1.94
CA LYS A 177 9.55 0.63 2.08
C LYS A 177 10.46 0.38 0.87
N GLU A 178 10.45 -0.84 0.36
CA GLU A 178 11.21 -1.31 -0.80
C GLU A 178 10.84 -0.58 -2.09
N CYS A 179 9.62 -0.05 -2.20
CA CYS A 179 9.12 0.63 -3.39
C CYS A 179 9.19 2.15 -3.29
N ARG A 180 9.49 2.69 -2.11
CA ARG A 180 9.42 4.13 -1.82
C ARG A 180 10.26 4.97 -2.76
N GLN A 181 11.51 4.56 -2.98
CA GLN A 181 12.45 5.29 -3.85
C GLN A 181 11.95 5.35 -5.30
N ARG A 182 11.39 4.25 -5.80
CA ARG A 182 10.85 4.20 -7.16
C ARG A 182 9.74 5.22 -7.37
N TRP A 183 8.82 5.32 -6.43
CA TRP A 183 7.65 6.18 -6.56
C TRP A 183 7.88 7.62 -6.13
N GLN A 184 9.00 7.88 -5.45
CA GLN A 184 9.25 9.14 -4.77
C GLN A 184 8.05 9.48 -3.88
N THR A 185 7.57 8.49 -3.12
CA THR A 185 6.34 8.61 -2.32
C THR A 185 6.47 9.81 -1.38
N PRO A 186 5.64 10.88 -1.56
CA PRO A 186 5.84 12.15 -0.88
C PRO A 186 5.34 12.12 0.58
N PHE A 187 4.70 11.03 0.97
CA PHE A 187 4.18 10.85 2.32
C PHE A 187 5.30 10.32 3.22
N HIS A 188 5.42 10.92 4.39
CA HIS A 188 6.38 10.53 5.40
C HIS A 188 5.62 10.03 6.61
N ASN A 189 6.08 8.92 7.20
CA ASN A 189 5.73 8.61 8.56
C ASN A 189 6.37 9.71 9.42
N GLN A 190 5.60 10.67 9.92
CA GLN A 190 6.13 11.61 10.89
C GLN A 190 6.37 10.83 12.19
N PRO A 191 7.61 10.78 12.71
CA PRO A 191 7.82 10.18 14.02
C PRO A 191 7.00 10.98 15.04
N ARG A 192 6.20 10.25 15.84
CA ARG A 192 5.55 10.80 17.03
C ARG A 192 6.58 11.16 18.09
#